data_AF-A0A7X2MG47-F1
#
_entry.id   AF-A0A7X2MG47-F1
#
_cell.length_a   1.000
_cell.length_b   1.000
_cell.length_c   1.000
_cell.angle_alpha   90.00
_cell.angle_beta   90.00
_cell.angle_gamma   90.00
#
_symmetry.space_group_name_H-M   'P 1'
#
loop_
_entity.id
_entity.type
_entity.pdbx_description
1 polymer ?
#
loop_
_entity_poly.entity_id
_entity_poly.type
_entity_poly.pdbx_seq_one_letter_code
_entity_poly.pdbx_strand_id
1 'polypeptide(L)' 'MTEQKNSVAATTERQKNINNINLNTLFNFTKTLDSDVEKFLVIRAFYQLNYFDLESNDRDVLEELLKPIGGTK' A
#
# COMPACT_ATOMS: atom_id res chain seq x y z
N MET A 1 25.34 -20.89 19.19
CA MET A 1 24.91 -19.87 18.19
C MET A 1 23.71 -20.39 17.39
N THR A 2 22.62 -20.79 18.05
CA THR A 2 21.51 -21.51 17.38
C THR A 2 20.15 -20.83 17.56
N GLU A 3 20.08 -19.75 18.34
CA GLU A 3 18.81 -19.11 18.71
C GLU A 3 18.47 -17.85 17.89
N GLN A 4 19.43 -17.25 17.18
CA GLN A 4 19.17 -16.04 16.38
C GLN A 4 18.49 -16.31 15.02
N LYS A 5 18.51 -17.55 14.51
CA LYS A 5 17.89 -17.88 13.21
C LYS A 5 16.36 -17.99 13.27
N ASN A 6 15.78 -18.33 14.42
CA ASN A 6 14.31 -18.45 14.56
C ASN A 6 13.61 -17.12 14.86
N SER A 7 14.34 -16.15 15.44
CA SER A 7 13.75 -14.86 15.82
C SER A 7 13.41 -13.99 14.60
N VAL A 8 14.29 -13.95 13.58
CA VAL A 8 14.02 -13.18 12.35
C VAL A 8 12.86 -13.78 11.58
N ALA A 9 12.83 -15.10 11.39
CA ALA A 9 11.73 -15.78 10.68
C ALA A 9 10.37 -15.58 11.37
N ALA A 10 10.31 -15.72 12.70
CA ALA A 10 9.08 -15.49 13.46
C ALA A 10 8.63 -14.02 13.44
N THR A 11 9.58 -13.08 13.36
CA THR A 11 9.27 -11.65 13.22
C THR A 11 8.74 -11.35 11.82
N THR A 12 9.33 -11.93 10.78
CA THR A 12 8.84 -11.84 9.39
C THR A 12 7.47 -12.49 9.22
N GLU A 13 7.20 -13.63 9.85
CA GLU A 13 5.88 -14.28 9.82
C GLU A 13 4.82 -13.48 10.58
N ARG A 14 5.14 -12.90 11.75
CA ARG A 14 4.23 -11.96 12.43
C ARG A 14 3.98 -10.69 11.63
N GLN A 15 5.02 -10.10 11.02
CA GLN A 15 4.87 -8.92 10.17
C GLN A 15 4.00 -9.22 8.94
N LYS A 16 4.21 -10.37 8.28
CA LYS A 16 3.31 -10.84 7.21
C LYS A 16 1.85 -10.96 7.66
N ASN A 17 1.60 -11.30 8.92
CA ASN A 17 0.25 -11.46 9.47
C ASN A 17 -0.36 -10.13 9.99
N ILE A 18 0.46 -9.10 10.23
CA ILE A 18 0.04 -7.76 10.69
C ILE A 18 -0.17 -6.81 9.50
N ASN A 19 0.59 -6.99 8.41
CA ASN A 19 0.52 -6.18 7.19
C ASN A 19 -0.60 -6.65 6.24
N ASN A 20 -1.80 -6.98 6.75
CA ASN A 20 -2.94 -7.20 5.86
C ASN A 20 -3.46 -5.83 5.41
N ILE A 21 -2.85 -5.30 4.35
CA ILE A 21 -3.13 -3.98 3.83
C ILE A 21 -4.56 -3.93 3.29
N ASN A 22 -5.39 -3.09 3.91
CA ASN A 22 -6.81 -2.99 3.56
C ASN A 22 -7.04 -1.77 2.66
N LEU A 23 -7.09 -2.00 1.34
CA LEU A 23 -7.44 -0.95 0.36
C LEU A 23 -8.80 -0.31 0.61
N ASN A 24 -9.77 -1.04 1.19
CA ASN A 24 -11.07 -0.48 1.53
C ASN A 24 -10.96 0.63 2.58
N THR A 25 -10.04 0.50 3.53
CA THR A 25 -9.76 1.57 4.51
C THR A 25 -9.17 2.79 3.82
N LEU A 26 -8.19 2.60 2.93
CA LEU A 26 -7.62 3.69 2.13
C LEU A 26 -8.71 4.41 1.32
N PHE A 27 -9.54 3.67 0.59
CA PHE A 27 -10.55 4.25 -0.27
C PHE A 27 -11.65 4.97 0.52
N ASN A 28 -12.06 4.43 1.66
CA ASN A 28 -13.03 5.11 2.52
C ASN A 28 -12.47 6.40 3.11
N PHE A 29 -11.18 6.44 3.46
CA PHE A 29 -10.52 7.68 3.86
C PHE A 29 -10.45 8.68 2.69
N THR A 30 -10.09 8.26 1.48
CA THR A 30 -10.02 9.18 0.34
C THR A 30 -11.38 9.80 -0.02
N LYS A 31 -12.50 9.14 0.29
CA LYS A 31 -13.85 9.71 0.12
C LYS A 31 -14.13 10.88 1.06
N THR A 32 -13.41 11.00 2.17
CA THR A 32 -13.54 12.13 3.10
C THR A 32 -12.68 13.33 2.70
N LEU A 33 -11.88 13.21 1.64
CA LEU A 33 -11.05 14.30 1.11
C LEU A 33 -11.82 15.01 0.01
N ASP A 34 -11.86 16.34 0.05
CA ASP A 34 -12.57 17.13 -0.96
C ASP A 34 -11.73 17.36 -2.22
N SER A 35 -10.39 17.35 -2.10
CA SER A 35 -9.46 17.64 -3.19
C SER A 35 -8.97 16.37 -3.88
N ASP A 36 -9.10 16.31 -5.21
CA ASP A 36 -8.55 15.21 -6.01
C ASP A 36 -7.01 15.15 -5.94
N VAL A 37 -6.35 16.28 -5.71
CA VAL A 37 -4.89 16.33 -5.47
C VAL A 37 -4.55 15.66 -4.14
N GLU A 38 -5.32 15.90 -3.09
CA GLU A 38 -5.08 15.26 -1.79
C GLU A 38 -5.32 13.75 -1.85
N LYS A 39 -6.41 13.33 -2.52
CA LYS A 39 -6.67 11.90 -2.77
C LYS A 39 -5.50 11.25 -3.51
N PHE A 40 -5.03 11.87 -4.58
CA PHE A 40 -3.89 11.39 -5.35
C PHE A 40 -2.62 11.26 -4.49
N LEU A 41 -2.29 12.29 -3.70
CA LEU A 41 -1.09 12.27 -2.85
C LEU A 41 -1.17 11.19 -1.77
N VAL A 42 -2.33 10.99 -1.16
CA VAL A 42 -2.55 9.95 -0.15
C VAL A 42 -2.41 8.55 -0.76
N ILE A 43 -3.05 8.31 -1.91
CA ILE A 43 -2.92 7.04 -2.65
C ILE A 43 -1.46 6.79 -3.03
N ARG A 44 -0.74 7.83 -3.50
CA ARG A 44 0.67 7.72 -3.90
C ARG A 44 1.58 7.38 -2.73
N ALA A 45 1.42 8.09 -1.61
CA ALA A 45 2.20 7.85 -0.40
C ALA A 45 1.94 6.44 0.14
N PHE A 46 0.68 6.02 0.18
CA PHE A 46 0.30 4.67 0.58
C PHE A 46 0.95 3.61 -0.31
N TYR A 47 0.85 3.74 -1.63
CA TYR A 47 1.47 2.81 -2.57
C TYR A 47 2.99 2.69 -2.37
N GLN A 48 3.69 3.81 -2.20
CA GLN A 48 5.15 3.82 -2.03
C GLN A 48 5.60 3.18 -0.71
N LEU A 49 4.90 3.45 0.39
CA LEU A 49 5.23 2.91 1.71
C LEU A 49 4.99 1.41 1.81
N ASN A 50 4.08 0.88 0.99
CA ASN A 50 3.56 -0.47 1.10
C ASN A 50 3.86 -1.36 -0.11
N TYR A 51 4.62 -0.88 -1.09
CA TYR A 51 4.80 -1.54 -2.39
C TYR A 51 5.14 -3.04 -2.32
N PHE A 52 6.04 -3.41 -1.41
CA PHE A 52 6.50 -4.78 -1.23
C PHE A 52 5.51 -5.67 -0.46
N ASP A 53 4.62 -5.07 0.34
CA ASP A 53 3.60 -5.77 1.13
C ASP A 53 2.27 -5.91 0.37
N LEU A 54 2.06 -5.12 -0.69
CA LEU A 54 0.86 -5.19 -1.53
C LEU A 54 0.81 -6.48 -2.36
N GLU A 55 -0.39 -7.02 -2.54
CA GLU A 55 -0.64 -8.06 -3.54
C GLU A 55 -0.49 -7.50 -4.96
N SER A 56 -0.26 -8.37 -5.94
CA SER A 56 -0.11 -7.93 -7.34
C SER A 56 -1.35 -7.21 -7.85
N ASN A 57 -2.54 -7.75 -7.55
CA ASN A 57 -3.80 -7.14 -7.95
C ASN A 57 -4.01 -5.76 -7.31
N ASP A 58 -3.61 -5.60 -6.05
CA ASP A 58 -3.72 -4.32 -5.35
C ASP A 58 -2.76 -3.26 -5.91
N ARG A 59 -1.55 -3.69 -6.32
CA ARG A 59 -0.62 -2.81 -7.05
C ARG A 59 -1.22 -2.32 -8.37
N ASP A 60 -1.80 -3.22 -9.16
CA ASP A 60 -2.39 -2.86 -10.46
C ASP A 60 -3.52 -1.83 -10.30
N VAL A 61 -4.38 -2.00 -9.30
CA VAL A 61 -5.46 -1.05 -8.98
C VAL A 61 -4.90 0.32 -8.60
N LEU A 62 -3.90 0.35 -7.71
CA LEU A 62 -3.30 1.61 -7.26
C LEU A 62 -2.52 2.30 -8.39
N GLU A 63 -1.82 1.55 -9.24
CA GLU A 63 -1.09 2.10 -10.40
C GLU A 63 -2.04 2.74 -11.40
N GLU A 64 -3.20 2.15 -11.66
CA GLU A 64 -4.23 2.77 -12.52
C GLU A 64 -4.70 4.11 -11.97
N LEU A 65 -4.96 4.19 -10.66
CA LEU A 65 -5.37 5.41 -9.97
C LEU A 65 -4.27 6.48 -9.92
N LEU A 66 -3.01 6.06 -10.01
CA LEU A 66 -1.84 6.94 -10.01
C LEU A 66 -1.39 7.39 -11.41
N LYS A 67 -2.06 6.91 -12.47
CA LYS A 67 -1.81 7.43 -13.81
C LYS A 67 -2.15 8.92 -13.86
N PRO A 68 -1.37 9.72 -14.62
CA PRO A 68 -1.69 11.13 -14.81
C PRO A 68 -3.12 11.30 -15.35
N ILE A 69 -3.95 12.07 -14.63
CA ILE A 69 -5.27 12.47 -15.11
C ILE A 69 -5.05 13.55 -16.17
N GLY A 70 -4.84 13.10 -17.40
CA GLY A 70 -4.43 13.94 -18.51
C GLY A 70 -3.28 13.29 -19.24
N GLY A 71 -3.63 12.55 -20.29
CA GLY A 71 -2.63 11.97 -21.19
C GLY A 71 -1.64 13.04 -21.60
N THR A 72 -0.37 12.81 -21.33
CA THR A 72 0.69 13.41 -22.12
C THR A 72 0.45 12.99 -23.57
N LYS A 73 -0.18 13.89 -24.34
CA LYS A 73 0.00 13.93 -25.79
C LYS A 73 1.37 14.50 -26.09
#